data_AF-A0A6V8CBG7-F1
#
_entry.id   AF-A0A6V8CBG7-F1
#
_cell.length_a   1.000
_cell.length_b   1.000
_cell.length_c   1.000
_cell.angle_alpha   90.00
_cell.angle_beta   90.00
_cell.angle_gamma   90.00
#
_symmetry.space_group_name_H-M   'P 1'
#
loop_
_entity.id
_entity.type
_entity.pdbx_description
1 polymer ?
#
loop_
_entity_poly.entity_id
_entity_poly.type
_entity_poly.pdbx_seq_one_letter_code
_entity_poly.pdbx_strand_id
1 'polypeptide(L)'
;GTSTKLGVLGCPDLDGDGYADTMDAFPRDATQWTDDDGDGYGDNQSGFEADACPSTSGNSTEDRFGCEDYDGDGWSDPFDGVGSDAAPEDPTQWSDADGDFWYDNPDGNFADECPNAPVASGAATRLTGIDRNGCPDADFDGYSDPDENHNASMGADACPEDGYDPTITSTVDRFGCLDSDGDGYSDPDEGWTVAMGGDAFPNDPTKWLPEVSEDGDGSSGGFGSIAMIGGVVLLIGAIAAVLVLRGRGGPDADKAWTAAPDGLPPLQAMAPAVAMPPGLAMPASKVAMPPGLAMPVAAPAPVPVVDPAAKSYYDGLLAQGYDPASALSYTQQYYPGFQA
;
A
#
# COMPACT_ATOMS: atom_id res chain seq x y z
N GLY A 1 -37.54 -33.54 -31.26
CA GLY A 1 -36.15 -33.67 -30.80
C GLY A 1 -36.02 -34.92 -29.98
N THR A 2 -35.07 -34.92 -29.06
CA THR A 2 -34.57 -36.10 -28.34
C THR A 2 -34.96 -36.16 -26.87
N SER A 3 -35.72 -35.20 -26.36
CA SER A 3 -36.09 -35.12 -24.94
C SER A 3 -36.79 -36.40 -24.43
N THR A 4 -36.42 -36.84 -23.23
CA THR A 4 -36.91 -38.06 -22.57
C THR A 4 -37.35 -37.88 -21.11
N LYS A 5 -37.12 -36.72 -20.48
CA LYS A 5 -37.36 -36.45 -19.07
C LYS A 5 -38.66 -35.69 -18.82
N LEU A 6 -39.11 -35.68 -17.56
CA LEU A 6 -40.28 -34.96 -17.02
C LEU A 6 -41.59 -35.07 -17.86
N GLY A 7 -41.75 -36.16 -18.60
CA GLY A 7 -42.95 -36.41 -19.41
C GLY A 7 -43.05 -35.59 -20.71
N VAL A 8 -42.05 -34.74 -20.99
CA VAL A 8 -41.96 -33.94 -22.22
C VAL A 8 -41.12 -34.72 -23.23
N LEU A 9 -41.76 -35.66 -23.94
CA LEU A 9 -41.07 -36.59 -24.83
C LEU A 9 -41.04 -36.08 -26.28
N GLY A 10 -39.87 -36.11 -26.91
CA GLY A 10 -39.70 -35.81 -28.33
C GLY A 10 -39.73 -34.32 -28.69
N CYS A 11 -39.63 -33.41 -27.72
CA CYS A 11 -39.39 -31.98 -27.95
C CYS A 11 -37.94 -31.72 -28.39
N PRO A 12 -37.61 -30.53 -28.93
CA PRO A 12 -36.22 -30.08 -29.06
C PRO A 12 -35.47 -30.22 -27.73
N ASP A 13 -34.22 -30.65 -27.84
CA ASP A 13 -33.29 -31.02 -26.75
C ASP A 13 -31.91 -30.88 -27.40
N LEU A 14 -31.30 -29.72 -27.18
CA LEU A 14 -30.19 -29.20 -27.96
C LEU A 14 -28.85 -29.82 -27.54
N ASP A 15 -28.68 -30.13 -26.26
CA ASP A 15 -27.46 -30.71 -25.72
C ASP A 15 -27.56 -32.23 -25.44
N GLY A 16 -28.76 -32.79 -25.45
CA GLY A 16 -29.00 -34.24 -25.43
C GLY A 16 -28.99 -34.86 -24.03
N ASP A 17 -29.18 -34.07 -22.97
CA ASP A 17 -29.26 -34.57 -21.59
C ASP A 17 -30.63 -35.23 -21.26
N GLY A 18 -31.59 -35.02 -22.15
CA GLY A 18 -32.93 -35.57 -22.10
C GLY A 18 -33.99 -34.64 -21.52
N TYR A 19 -33.65 -33.47 -20.98
CA TYR A 19 -34.59 -32.40 -20.75
C TYR A 19 -34.94 -31.73 -22.10
N ALA A 20 -36.02 -30.97 -22.16
CA ALA A 20 -36.40 -30.29 -23.40
C ALA A 20 -36.02 -28.82 -23.30
N ASP A 21 -35.54 -28.20 -24.38
CA ASP A 21 -35.04 -26.81 -24.41
C ASP A 21 -35.97 -25.79 -23.73
N THR A 22 -37.27 -26.05 -23.73
CA THR A 22 -38.31 -25.16 -23.15
C THR A 22 -38.41 -25.20 -21.63
N MET A 23 -37.76 -26.14 -20.97
CA MET A 23 -37.88 -26.46 -19.55
C MET A 23 -36.52 -26.83 -18.94
N ASP A 24 -35.47 -26.54 -19.68
CA ASP A 24 -34.09 -26.75 -19.34
C ASP A 24 -33.49 -25.36 -19.11
N ALA A 25 -32.97 -25.12 -17.91
CA ALA A 25 -32.33 -23.86 -17.56
C ALA A 25 -31.04 -23.62 -18.37
N PHE A 26 -30.39 -24.70 -18.82
CA PHE A 26 -29.12 -24.68 -19.53
C PHE A 26 -29.16 -25.48 -20.85
N PRO A 27 -29.93 -25.07 -21.88
CA PRO A 27 -30.13 -25.87 -23.11
C PRO A 27 -28.88 -26.11 -23.98
N ARG A 28 -27.70 -25.69 -23.52
CA ARG A 28 -26.42 -25.86 -24.23
C ARG A 28 -25.39 -26.60 -23.37
N ASP A 29 -25.73 -26.97 -22.15
CA ASP A 29 -24.86 -27.68 -21.23
C ASP A 29 -25.56 -28.94 -20.75
N ALA A 30 -25.22 -30.06 -21.39
CA ALA A 30 -25.83 -31.36 -21.07
C ALA A 30 -25.56 -31.86 -19.63
N THR A 31 -24.79 -31.11 -18.85
CA THR A 31 -24.48 -31.43 -17.46
C THR A 31 -25.33 -30.65 -16.46
N GLN A 32 -26.09 -29.65 -16.90
CA GLN A 32 -26.96 -28.81 -16.06
C GLN A 32 -28.36 -28.72 -16.67
N TRP A 33 -29.40 -28.63 -15.83
CA TRP A 33 -30.79 -28.57 -16.32
C TRP A 33 -31.76 -27.81 -15.41
N THR A 34 -31.39 -27.57 -14.15
CA THR A 34 -32.14 -26.78 -13.16
C THR A 34 -31.26 -25.69 -12.57
N ASP A 35 -31.91 -24.59 -12.20
CA ASP A 35 -31.36 -23.39 -11.55
C ASP A 35 -32.50 -22.88 -10.65
N ASP A 36 -32.51 -23.24 -9.36
CA ASP A 36 -33.67 -23.00 -8.48
C ASP A 36 -33.76 -21.53 -8.03
N ASP A 37 -32.63 -20.85 -7.88
CA ASP A 37 -32.57 -19.45 -7.43
C ASP A 37 -32.36 -18.42 -8.56
N GLY A 38 -32.02 -18.87 -9.75
CA GLY A 38 -31.98 -18.07 -10.98
C GLY A 38 -30.70 -17.27 -11.16
N ASP A 39 -29.59 -17.69 -10.58
CA ASP A 39 -28.31 -16.99 -10.62
C ASP A 39 -27.45 -17.30 -11.86
N GLY A 40 -27.83 -18.34 -12.60
CA GLY A 40 -27.15 -18.77 -13.81
C GLY A 40 -26.09 -19.86 -13.59
N TYR A 41 -26.03 -20.46 -12.41
CA TYR A 41 -25.31 -21.69 -12.11
C TYR A 41 -26.28 -22.85 -11.92
N GLY A 42 -25.88 -24.05 -12.36
CA GLY A 42 -26.81 -25.18 -12.39
C GLY A 42 -26.73 -26.05 -11.12
N ASP A 43 -27.88 -26.46 -10.60
CA ASP A 43 -27.96 -27.18 -9.31
C ASP A 43 -27.37 -28.60 -9.35
N ASN A 44 -27.11 -29.17 -10.53
CA ASN A 44 -26.58 -30.52 -10.62
C ASN A 44 -25.10 -30.52 -10.20
N GLN A 45 -24.86 -30.89 -8.95
CA GLN A 45 -23.52 -30.95 -8.33
C GLN A 45 -22.49 -31.86 -9.02
N SER A 46 -22.90 -32.68 -9.98
CA SER A 46 -21.98 -33.46 -10.83
C SER A 46 -21.73 -32.82 -12.21
N GLY A 47 -22.31 -31.66 -12.46
CA GLY A 47 -22.19 -30.90 -13.68
C GLY A 47 -21.04 -29.91 -13.66
N PHE A 48 -20.87 -29.22 -14.79
CA PHE A 48 -19.90 -28.16 -14.96
C PHE A 48 -20.34 -26.92 -14.15
N GLU A 49 -19.37 -26.28 -13.46
CA GLU A 49 -19.59 -25.07 -12.64
C GLU A 49 -20.90 -25.13 -11.85
N ALA A 50 -21.12 -26.25 -11.17
CA ALA A 50 -22.35 -26.46 -10.44
C ALA A 50 -22.49 -25.46 -9.30
N ASP A 51 -23.71 -24.99 -9.09
CA ASP A 51 -24.03 -24.05 -8.03
C ASP A 51 -23.73 -24.68 -6.65
N ALA A 52 -22.78 -24.09 -5.93
CA ALA A 52 -22.40 -24.49 -4.59
C ALA A 52 -23.42 -24.00 -3.54
N CYS A 53 -24.28 -23.06 -3.90
CA CYS A 53 -25.34 -22.46 -3.09
C CYS A 53 -26.75 -22.54 -3.76
N PRO A 54 -27.31 -23.74 -4.07
CA PRO A 54 -28.53 -23.95 -4.90
C PRO A 54 -29.87 -23.33 -4.46
N SER A 55 -29.87 -22.50 -3.43
CA SER A 55 -31.08 -21.87 -2.90
C SER A 55 -30.84 -20.40 -2.53
N THR A 56 -29.68 -19.87 -2.87
CA THR A 56 -29.24 -18.52 -2.55
C THR A 56 -28.44 -18.00 -3.74
N SER A 57 -29.11 -17.20 -4.55
CA SER A 57 -28.50 -16.61 -5.74
C SER A 57 -27.23 -15.85 -5.40
N GLY A 58 -26.15 -16.21 -6.09
CA GLY A 58 -24.82 -15.62 -5.92
C GLY A 58 -24.16 -15.24 -7.24
N ASN A 59 -22.90 -14.82 -7.16
CA ASN A 59 -22.12 -14.30 -8.28
C ASN A 59 -20.63 -14.69 -8.23
N SER A 60 -20.20 -15.46 -7.23
CA SER A 60 -18.84 -15.98 -7.14
C SER A 60 -18.47 -16.85 -8.35
N THR A 61 -17.20 -16.79 -8.76
CA THR A 61 -16.70 -17.42 -10.00
C THR A 61 -15.38 -18.19 -9.85
N GLU A 62 -14.69 -18.13 -8.71
CA GLU A 62 -13.34 -18.69 -8.56
C GLU A 62 -13.30 -19.96 -7.71
N ASP A 63 -14.04 -20.01 -6.59
CA ASP A 63 -14.04 -21.17 -5.69
C ASP A 63 -15.37 -21.93 -5.68
N ARG A 64 -16.43 -21.28 -5.23
CA ARG A 64 -17.76 -21.86 -5.01
C ARG A 64 -18.75 -21.14 -5.90
N PHE A 65 -18.84 -21.53 -7.16
CA PHE A 65 -19.74 -20.95 -8.15
C PHE A 65 -21.18 -20.79 -7.62
N GLY A 66 -21.81 -19.64 -7.87
CA GLY A 66 -23.20 -19.36 -7.49
C GLY A 66 -23.43 -19.00 -6.02
N CYS A 67 -22.36 -18.79 -5.25
CA CYS A 67 -22.45 -18.29 -3.88
C CYS A 67 -22.33 -16.75 -3.81
N GLU A 68 -22.76 -16.18 -2.70
CA GLU A 68 -22.67 -14.73 -2.44
C GLU A 68 -21.19 -14.30 -2.47
N ASP A 69 -20.90 -13.25 -3.24
CA ASP A 69 -19.59 -12.60 -3.41
C ASP A 69 -19.86 -11.08 -3.42
N TYR A 70 -19.71 -10.47 -2.24
CA TYR A 70 -20.19 -9.12 -1.97
C TYR A 70 -19.44 -8.03 -2.74
N ASP A 71 -18.13 -8.18 -2.90
CA ASP A 71 -17.28 -7.18 -3.55
C ASP A 71 -17.05 -7.46 -5.04
N GLY A 72 -17.33 -8.68 -5.49
CA GLY A 72 -17.33 -9.09 -6.89
C GLY A 72 -15.94 -9.43 -7.42
N ASP A 73 -15.03 -9.89 -6.57
CA ASP A 73 -13.69 -10.33 -6.97
C ASP A 73 -13.63 -11.78 -7.49
N GLY A 74 -14.73 -12.51 -7.33
CA GLY A 74 -14.92 -13.88 -7.77
C GLY A 74 -14.84 -14.92 -6.65
N TRP A 75 -14.37 -14.58 -5.45
CA TRP A 75 -14.30 -15.50 -4.32
C TRP A 75 -15.55 -15.40 -3.46
N SER A 76 -16.07 -16.55 -3.01
CA SER A 76 -17.29 -16.58 -2.22
C SER A 76 -17.09 -16.14 -0.78
N ASP A 77 -18.03 -15.34 -0.28
CA ASP A 77 -18.06 -14.84 1.09
C ASP A 77 -18.19 -15.98 2.10
N PRO A 78 -17.52 -15.88 3.28
CA PRO A 78 -17.58 -16.89 4.33
C PRO A 78 -18.87 -16.85 5.17
N PHE A 79 -19.97 -16.24 4.69
CA PHE A 79 -21.20 -16.02 5.48
C PHE A 79 -21.87 -17.32 5.97
N ASP A 80 -21.70 -18.42 5.25
CA ASP A 80 -22.20 -19.74 5.63
C ASP A 80 -21.15 -20.59 6.38
N GLY A 81 -19.98 -20.02 6.66
CA GLY A 81 -18.85 -20.66 7.32
C GLY A 81 -18.01 -21.58 6.41
N VAL A 82 -18.21 -21.53 5.09
CA VAL A 82 -17.47 -22.35 4.11
C VAL A 82 -16.79 -21.51 3.01
N GLY A 83 -17.17 -20.24 2.82
CA GLY A 83 -16.53 -19.35 1.85
C GLY A 83 -15.04 -19.12 2.11
N SER A 84 -14.32 -18.81 1.03
CA SER A 84 -12.87 -18.74 1.03
C SER A 84 -12.33 -17.31 1.00
N ASP A 85 -13.19 -16.33 0.76
CA ASP A 85 -12.79 -14.93 0.73
C ASP A 85 -12.44 -14.42 2.15
N ALA A 86 -11.17 -14.10 2.33
CA ALA A 86 -10.64 -13.51 3.56
C ALA A 86 -10.94 -12.01 3.71
N ALA A 87 -11.26 -11.30 2.62
CA ALA A 87 -11.56 -9.88 2.59
C ALA A 87 -12.90 -9.53 1.89
N PRO A 88 -14.07 -9.95 2.40
CA PRO A 88 -15.41 -9.75 1.80
C PRO A 88 -15.87 -8.33 1.43
N GLU A 89 -15.07 -7.32 1.72
CA GLU A 89 -15.38 -5.92 1.42
C GLU A 89 -14.34 -5.28 0.49
N ASP A 90 -13.32 -6.02 0.06
CA ASP A 90 -12.17 -5.53 -0.68
C ASP A 90 -11.93 -6.35 -1.95
N PRO A 91 -12.40 -5.86 -3.12
CA PRO A 91 -12.36 -6.64 -4.35
C PRO A 91 -10.95 -6.81 -4.95
N THR A 92 -9.92 -6.38 -4.20
CA THR A 92 -8.53 -6.55 -4.57
C THR A 92 -7.83 -7.61 -3.73
N GLN A 93 -8.51 -8.21 -2.75
CA GLN A 93 -7.94 -9.13 -1.79
C GLN A 93 -8.92 -10.27 -1.48
N TRP A 94 -8.44 -11.51 -1.39
CA TRP A 94 -9.30 -12.68 -1.12
C TRP A 94 -8.63 -13.75 -0.25
N SER A 95 -7.35 -13.61 0.05
CA SER A 95 -6.53 -14.64 0.70
C SER A 95 -5.75 -14.05 1.86
N ASP A 96 -5.73 -14.77 2.98
CA ASP A 96 -4.99 -14.47 4.20
C ASP A 96 -4.40 -15.78 4.72
N ALA A 97 -3.20 -16.12 4.24
CA ALA A 97 -2.63 -17.45 4.42
C ALA A 97 -2.14 -17.73 5.83
N ASP A 98 -1.65 -16.71 6.55
CA ASP A 98 -1.20 -16.85 7.92
C ASP A 98 -2.21 -16.37 8.97
N GLY A 99 -3.22 -15.58 8.58
CA GLY A 99 -4.31 -15.14 9.44
C GLY A 99 -3.98 -13.86 10.22
N ASP A 100 -3.11 -12.99 9.70
CA ASP A 100 -2.64 -11.77 10.35
C ASP A 100 -3.42 -10.50 9.92
N PHE A 101 -4.43 -10.65 9.06
CA PHE A 101 -5.26 -9.59 8.48
C PHE A 101 -4.56 -8.64 7.49
N TRP A 102 -3.36 -8.98 7.05
CA TRP A 102 -2.81 -8.52 5.78
C TRP A 102 -3.08 -9.59 4.73
N TYR A 103 -3.35 -9.16 3.49
CA TYR A 103 -3.88 -10.06 2.48
C TYR A 103 -2.86 -10.36 1.39
N ASP A 104 -2.83 -11.60 0.92
CA ASP A 104 -1.71 -12.16 0.15
C ASP A 104 -1.60 -11.64 -1.29
N ASN A 105 -2.64 -10.99 -1.85
CA ASN A 105 -2.58 -10.59 -3.26
C ASN A 105 -1.62 -9.41 -3.42
N PRO A 106 -0.45 -9.58 -4.08
CA PRO A 106 0.56 -8.53 -4.19
C PRO A 106 0.13 -7.36 -5.08
N ASP A 107 -0.86 -7.59 -5.95
CA ASP A 107 -1.43 -6.56 -6.81
C ASP A 107 -2.61 -5.82 -6.13
N GLY A 108 -3.04 -6.29 -4.96
CA GLY A 108 -4.13 -5.70 -4.19
C GLY A 108 -3.68 -4.55 -3.29
N ASN A 109 -4.64 -3.86 -2.68
CA ASN A 109 -4.31 -2.83 -1.69
C ASN A 109 -3.79 -3.49 -0.41
N PHE A 110 -2.94 -2.79 0.34
CA PHE A 110 -2.43 -3.29 1.64
C PHE A 110 -1.94 -4.74 1.58
N ALA A 111 -1.26 -5.11 0.49
CA ALA A 111 -0.78 -6.48 0.32
C ALA A 111 0.22 -6.84 1.41
N ASP A 112 0.16 -8.10 1.85
CA ASP A 112 1.12 -8.69 2.77
C ASP A 112 2.47 -8.91 2.06
N GLU A 113 3.53 -8.35 2.64
CA GLU A 113 4.90 -8.51 2.18
C GLU A 113 5.58 -9.75 2.76
N CYS A 114 4.94 -10.37 3.76
CA CYS A 114 5.32 -11.62 4.40
C CYS A 114 4.15 -12.66 4.50
N PRO A 115 3.52 -13.10 3.38
CA PRO A 115 2.30 -13.95 3.32
C PRO A 115 2.31 -15.31 4.02
N ASN A 116 3.41 -15.71 4.64
CA ASN A 116 3.55 -17.00 5.30
C ASN A 116 4.27 -16.85 6.65
N ALA A 117 4.38 -15.62 7.15
CA ALA A 117 5.01 -15.38 8.41
C ALA A 117 4.13 -16.00 9.51
N PRO A 118 4.72 -16.45 10.64
CA PRO A 118 3.87 -16.73 11.78
C PRO A 118 3.23 -15.41 12.20
N VAL A 119 1.89 -15.40 12.36
CA VAL A 119 1.21 -14.30 13.06
C VAL A 119 1.99 -14.03 14.34
N ALA A 120 2.75 -12.94 14.36
CA ALA A 120 3.62 -12.66 15.50
C ALA A 120 2.71 -12.63 16.73
N SER A 121 3.23 -12.97 17.90
CA SER A 121 2.45 -13.01 19.14
C SER A 121 2.04 -11.61 19.66
N GLY A 122 1.79 -10.69 18.73
CA GLY A 122 1.20 -9.36 18.80
C GLY A 122 1.10 -8.65 17.43
N ALA A 123 1.38 -9.31 16.30
CA ALA A 123 1.11 -8.75 14.98
C ALA A 123 -0.39 -8.92 14.69
N ALA A 124 -1.11 -7.81 14.84
CA ALA A 124 -2.27 -7.44 14.04
C ALA A 124 -3.07 -6.36 14.79
N THR A 125 -2.55 -5.14 14.84
CA THR A 125 -3.42 -3.98 15.00
C THR A 125 -3.08 -2.90 14.00
N ARG A 126 -3.20 -3.15 12.69
CA ARG A 126 -3.43 -2.09 11.69
C ARG A 126 -2.43 -0.91 11.74
N LEU A 127 -1.26 -1.08 12.35
CA LEU A 127 -0.22 -0.08 12.40
C LEU A 127 0.58 -0.38 11.15
N THR A 128 0.46 0.53 10.19
CA THR A 128 1.31 0.57 9.02
C THR A 128 2.74 0.44 9.51
N GLY A 129 3.39 -0.69 9.22
CA GLY A 129 4.82 -0.79 9.38
C GLY A 129 5.46 0.40 8.69
N ILE A 130 6.50 0.95 9.30
CA ILE A 130 7.33 1.99 8.66
C ILE A 130 7.98 1.41 7.40
N ASP A 131 8.28 0.11 7.41
CA ASP A 131 8.86 -0.61 6.27
C ASP A 131 7.88 -1.57 5.59
N ARG A 132 7.56 -2.73 6.19
CA ARG A 132 6.87 -3.84 5.51
C ARG A 132 5.56 -4.23 6.19
N ASN A 133 4.52 -4.37 5.38
CA ASN A 133 3.20 -4.81 5.83
C ASN A 133 3.16 -6.33 6.08
N GLY A 134 2.44 -6.78 7.11
CA GLY A 134 2.27 -8.20 7.48
C GLY A 134 3.53 -8.95 7.93
N CYS A 135 4.67 -8.26 7.96
CA CYS A 135 5.90 -8.85 8.47
C CYS A 135 5.94 -8.85 10.00
N PRO A 136 6.54 -9.88 10.63
CA PRO A 136 6.73 -9.90 12.08
C PRO A 136 7.50 -8.69 12.56
N ASP A 137 7.03 -8.12 13.67
CA ASP A 137 7.64 -7.03 14.41
C ASP A 137 7.50 -7.44 15.88
N ALA A 138 8.60 -7.90 16.47
CA ALA A 138 8.57 -8.55 17.78
C ALA A 138 8.39 -7.56 18.93
N ASP A 139 8.85 -6.32 18.76
CA ASP A 139 8.83 -5.31 19.80
C ASP A 139 7.83 -4.17 19.53
N PHE A 140 7.23 -4.12 18.34
CA PHE A 140 6.18 -3.22 17.86
C PHE A 140 6.61 -1.75 17.72
N ASP A 141 7.84 -1.55 17.31
CA ASP A 141 8.42 -0.24 17.07
C ASP A 141 8.16 0.30 15.65
N GLY A 142 7.56 -0.54 14.80
CA GLY A 142 7.18 -0.24 13.43
C GLY A 142 8.19 -0.69 12.36
N TYR A 143 9.34 -1.23 12.73
CA TYR A 143 10.29 -1.87 11.82
C TYR A 143 10.17 -3.39 11.91
N SER A 144 10.05 -4.05 10.75
CA SER A 144 9.94 -5.50 10.74
C SER A 144 11.24 -6.21 11.13
N ASP A 145 11.11 -7.33 11.85
CA ASP A 145 12.22 -8.21 12.23
C ASP A 145 13.03 -8.64 10.99
N PRO A 146 14.36 -8.82 11.13
CA PRO A 146 15.20 -9.25 10.04
C PRO A 146 14.95 -10.72 9.66
N ASP A 147 14.83 -10.97 8.36
CA ASP A 147 14.70 -12.30 7.78
C ASP A 147 15.74 -12.56 6.67
N GLU A 148 15.60 -13.68 5.95
CA GLU A 148 16.53 -14.07 4.87
C GLU A 148 16.59 -13.05 3.72
N ASN A 149 15.48 -12.35 3.46
CA ASN A 149 15.28 -11.46 2.33
C ASN A 149 15.28 -9.97 2.71
N HIS A 150 15.12 -9.64 3.99
CA HIS A 150 15.16 -8.28 4.51
C HIS A 150 15.95 -8.24 5.81
N ASN A 151 17.19 -7.75 5.76
CA ASN A 151 18.05 -7.65 6.94
C ASN A 151 18.27 -6.18 7.33
N ALA A 152 18.99 -5.94 8.44
CA ALA A 152 19.24 -4.59 8.95
C ALA A 152 19.90 -3.64 7.93
N SER A 153 20.63 -4.15 6.93
CA SER A 153 21.20 -3.30 5.86
C SER A 153 20.20 -2.89 4.78
N MET A 154 19.05 -3.57 4.73
CA MET A 154 17.93 -3.30 3.82
C MET A 154 16.81 -2.50 4.49
N GLY A 155 16.91 -2.23 5.78
CA GLY A 155 15.93 -1.44 6.53
C GLY A 155 15.14 -2.23 7.57
N ALA A 156 15.43 -3.52 7.76
CA ALA A 156 14.83 -4.30 8.85
C ALA A 156 15.30 -3.77 10.21
N ASP A 157 14.55 -4.14 11.25
CA ASP A 157 14.90 -3.79 12.62
C ASP A 157 16.27 -4.37 13.01
N ALA A 158 17.15 -3.47 13.44
CA ALA A 158 18.48 -3.79 13.93
C ALA A 158 18.49 -4.12 15.44
N CYS A 159 17.40 -3.84 16.15
CA CYS A 159 17.16 -4.13 17.56
C CYS A 159 15.79 -4.81 17.85
N PRO A 160 15.51 -6.03 17.31
CA PRO A 160 14.19 -6.72 17.38
C PRO A 160 13.63 -7.07 18.77
N GLU A 161 14.32 -6.71 19.85
CA GLU A 161 13.90 -7.03 21.22
C GLU A 161 13.93 -5.81 22.17
N ASP A 162 14.28 -4.60 21.69
CA ASP A 162 14.60 -3.46 22.56
C ASP A 162 13.40 -2.54 22.93
N GLY A 163 12.22 -2.72 22.35
CA GLY A 163 10.93 -2.42 22.97
C GLY A 163 10.13 -1.23 22.44
N TYR A 164 8.92 -1.52 21.92
CA TYR A 164 7.61 -0.84 21.86
C TYR A 164 7.43 0.66 21.63
N ASP A 165 8.46 1.51 21.69
CA ASP A 165 8.21 2.96 21.55
C ASP A 165 8.60 3.49 20.16
N PRO A 166 7.67 3.48 19.18
CA PRO A 166 7.91 3.99 17.83
C PRO A 166 8.18 5.51 17.79
N THR A 167 8.11 6.20 18.93
CA THR A 167 8.41 7.64 19.02
C THR A 167 9.86 7.95 19.40
N ILE A 168 10.65 6.91 19.73
CA ILE A 168 12.06 7.02 20.14
C ILE A 168 12.92 5.95 19.45
N THR A 169 12.61 5.62 18.19
CA THR A 169 13.44 4.74 17.36
C THR A 169 14.29 5.52 16.37
N SER A 170 15.48 4.98 16.12
CA SER A 170 16.43 5.51 15.15
C SER A 170 15.94 5.30 13.72
N THR A 171 16.17 6.30 12.87
CA THR A 171 15.70 6.33 11.47
C THR A 171 16.82 6.60 10.46
N VAL A 172 18.06 6.75 10.91
CA VAL A 172 19.22 7.08 10.07
C VAL A 172 20.26 5.96 10.09
N ASP A 173 20.54 5.40 11.25
CA ASP A 173 21.34 4.19 11.41
C ASP A 173 20.59 3.18 12.28
N ARG A 174 20.91 1.89 12.15
CA ARG A 174 20.28 0.82 12.95
C ARG A 174 18.78 1.05 13.20
N PHE A 175 17.99 0.99 12.13
CA PHE A 175 16.55 1.18 12.18
C PHE A 175 15.92 0.38 13.32
N GLY A 176 15.02 1.00 14.07
CA GLY A 176 14.31 0.41 15.20
C GLY A 176 15.04 0.44 16.56
N CYS A 177 16.35 0.68 16.56
CA CYS A 177 17.08 0.84 17.82
C CYS A 177 16.73 2.14 18.54
N LEU A 178 16.84 2.14 19.87
CA LEU A 178 16.59 3.31 20.72
C LEU A 178 17.35 4.56 20.24
N ASP A 179 16.61 5.66 20.09
CA ASP A 179 17.08 7.02 19.86
C ASP A 179 16.46 7.90 20.95
N SER A 180 17.23 8.16 22.01
CA SER A 180 16.72 8.79 23.22
C SER A 180 16.33 10.26 23.03
N ASP A 181 16.83 10.95 22.01
CA ASP A 181 16.57 12.37 21.78
C ASP A 181 15.87 12.71 20.46
N GLY A 182 15.72 11.74 19.57
CA GLY A 182 14.93 11.84 18.35
C GLY A 182 15.65 12.56 17.22
N ASP A 183 16.99 12.59 17.20
CA ASP A 183 17.77 13.18 16.10
C ASP A 183 17.94 12.24 14.90
N GLY A 184 17.51 11.00 15.06
CA GLY A 184 17.47 9.94 14.07
C GLY A 184 18.64 8.96 14.17
N TYR A 185 19.59 9.14 15.09
CA TYR A 185 20.71 8.23 15.30
C TYR A 185 20.54 7.40 16.59
N SER A 186 20.90 6.12 16.52
CA SER A 186 20.75 5.20 17.62
C SER A 186 21.73 5.45 18.77
N ASP A 187 21.22 5.35 20.00
CA ASP A 187 22.02 5.32 21.22
C ASP A 187 23.09 4.22 21.15
N PRO A 188 24.29 4.46 21.71
CA PRO A 188 25.35 3.46 21.72
C PRO A 188 25.08 2.40 22.79
N ASP A 189 25.33 1.15 22.44
CA ASP A 189 25.20 -0.01 23.34
C ASP A 189 26.47 -0.88 23.37
N GLU A 190 26.39 -2.07 23.97
CA GLU A 190 27.52 -3.00 24.08
C GLU A 190 28.04 -3.48 22.70
N GLY A 191 27.15 -3.60 21.72
CA GLY A 191 27.44 -4.05 20.35
C GLY A 191 27.65 -2.94 19.33
N TRP A 192 27.13 -1.74 19.59
CA TRP A 192 27.23 -0.56 18.73
C TRP A 192 27.77 0.64 19.50
N THR A 193 29.08 0.79 19.48
CA THR A 193 29.72 1.90 20.18
C THR A 193 29.68 3.20 19.37
N VAL A 194 29.95 4.34 20.02
CA VAL A 194 30.17 5.64 19.34
C VAL A 194 31.24 5.55 18.24
N ALA A 195 32.25 4.70 18.41
CA ALA A 195 33.29 4.50 17.39
C ALA A 195 32.79 3.72 16.15
N MET A 196 31.66 3.01 16.29
CA MET A 196 31.03 2.22 15.23
C MET A 196 29.93 3.00 14.50
N GLY A 197 29.43 4.10 15.08
CA GLY A 197 28.43 4.97 14.47
C GLY A 197 27.35 5.48 15.41
N GLY A 198 27.24 4.89 16.61
CA GLY A 198 26.20 5.28 17.58
C GLY A 198 26.36 6.71 18.07
N ASP A 199 25.25 7.27 18.52
CA ASP A 199 25.15 8.66 18.94
C ASP A 199 26.09 8.96 20.13
N ALA A 200 26.99 9.93 19.93
CA ALA A 200 27.88 10.41 20.97
C ALA A 200 27.18 11.25 22.05
N PHE A 201 25.99 11.78 21.76
CA PHE A 201 25.20 12.62 22.65
C PHE A 201 23.72 12.20 22.74
N PRO A 202 23.38 11.03 23.34
CA PRO A 202 22.02 10.45 23.43
C PRO A 202 20.91 11.28 24.11
N ASN A 203 21.15 12.55 24.42
CA ASN A 203 20.21 13.43 25.11
C ASN A 203 20.29 14.88 24.54
N ASP A 204 21.00 15.09 23.43
CA ASP A 204 21.15 16.37 22.76
C ASP A 204 20.82 16.23 21.26
N PRO A 205 19.57 16.51 20.86
CA PRO A 205 19.09 16.23 19.51
C PRO A 205 19.67 17.15 18.43
N THR A 206 20.69 17.94 18.78
CA THR A 206 21.40 18.82 17.88
C THR A 206 22.76 18.28 17.48
N LYS A 207 23.21 17.16 18.06
CA LYS A 207 24.55 16.60 17.85
C LYS A 207 24.54 15.09 17.96
N TRP A 208 25.00 14.41 16.91
CA TRP A 208 25.23 12.97 16.96
C TRP A 208 26.72 12.58 16.90
N LEU A 209 27.56 13.42 16.28
CA LEU A 209 29.00 13.18 16.11
C LEU A 209 29.85 14.07 17.01
N PRO A 210 30.92 13.54 17.63
CA PRO A 210 31.84 14.35 18.41
C PRO A 210 32.56 15.34 17.49
N GLU A 211 32.60 16.61 17.90
CA GLU A 211 33.34 17.65 17.16
C GLU A 211 34.81 17.24 17.03
N VAL A 212 35.23 16.92 15.81
CA VAL A 212 36.66 16.75 15.49
C VAL A 212 37.30 18.13 15.63
N SER A 213 38.08 18.32 16.69
CA SER A 213 38.86 19.55 16.86
C SER A 213 39.89 19.65 15.73
N GLU A 214 39.64 20.54 14.78
CA GLU A 214 40.60 20.95 13.72
C GLU A 214 41.79 21.76 14.29
N ASP A 215 42.19 21.50 15.53
CA ASP A 215 43.36 22.13 16.11
C ASP A 215 44.60 21.34 15.69
N GLY A 216 45.15 21.75 14.55
CA GLY A 216 46.48 21.37 14.12
C GLY A 216 47.54 21.74 15.16
N ASP A 217 48.06 20.74 15.85
CA ASP A 217 49.40 20.75 16.43
C ASP A 217 49.99 19.34 16.26
N GLY A 218 50.97 19.25 15.35
CA GLY A 218 51.81 18.08 15.24
C GLY A 218 52.78 18.00 16.42
N SER A 219 52.41 17.25 17.47
CA SER A 219 53.40 16.64 18.35
C SER A 219 52.86 15.44 19.15
N SER A 220 53.21 14.25 18.67
CA SER A 220 53.54 13.02 19.42
C SER A 220 52.99 12.86 20.85
N GLY A 221 51.89 12.12 20.99
CA GLY A 221 51.40 11.58 22.26
C GLY A 221 50.24 10.62 22.00
N GLY A 222 50.53 9.31 21.98
CA GLY A 222 49.66 8.33 21.35
C GLY A 222 48.28 8.14 21.99
N PHE A 223 47.26 8.23 21.15
CA PHE A 223 46.13 7.29 21.14
C PHE A 223 45.90 6.88 19.68
N GLY A 224 45.63 5.59 19.49
CA GLY A 224 45.70 4.92 18.21
C GLY A 224 44.65 5.41 17.21
N SER A 225 45.09 5.56 15.97
CA SER A 225 44.38 5.26 14.74
C SER A 225 42.87 5.02 14.84
N ILE A 226 42.07 6.08 14.79
CA ILE A 226 40.74 6.02 14.16
C ILE A 226 40.97 6.48 12.71
N ALA A 227 41.54 5.57 11.93
CA ALA A 227 41.58 5.65 10.48
C ALA A 227 40.78 4.43 9.99
N MET A 228 39.81 4.70 9.10
CA MET A 228 38.66 3.87 8.70
C MET A 228 37.54 3.95 9.75
N ILE A 229 36.40 4.60 9.51
CA ILE A 229 35.45 4.34 8.42
C ILE A 229 34.99 5.66 7.77
N GLY A 230 35.87 6.23 6.94
CA GLY A 230 35.47 7.11 5.83
C GLY A 230 34.98 6.28 4.65
N GLY A 231 33.93 5.47 4.87
CA GLY A 231 33.44 4.47 3.92
C GLY A 231 31.97 4.62 3.52
N VAL A 232 31.17 5.41 4.25
CA VAL A 232 29.72 5.62 3.95
C VAL A 232 29.37 7.10 3.77
N VAL A 233 30.38 7.99 3.67
CA VAL A 233 30.17 9.41 3.31
C VAL A 233 30.28 9.65 1.79
N LEU A 234 30.24 8.59 0.98
CA LEU A 234 30.11 8.67 -0.49
C LEU A 234 28.70 8.34 -1.01
N LEU A 235 27.66 8.52 -0.18
CA LEU A 235 26.27 8.48 -0.67
C LEU A 235 25.34 9.60 -0.18
N ILE A 236 25.74 10.42 0.80
CA ILE A 236 24.95 11.60 1.25
C ILE A 236 25.61 12.93 0.81
N GLY A 237 26.60 12.88 -0.08
CA GLY A 237 27.18 14.05 -0.76
C GLY A 237 26.52 14.40 -2.11
N ALA A 238 25.48 13.66 -2.53
CA ALA A 238 24.83 13.82 -3.84
C ALA A 238 23.40 14.40 -3.79
N ILE A 239 22.79 14.58 -2.61
CA ILE A 239 21.41 15.11 -2.51
C ILE A 239 21.35 16.53 -1.91
N ALA A 240 22.36 16.95 -1.14
CA ALA A 240 22.37 18.29 -0.50
C ALA A 240 23.14 19.38 -1.28
N ALA A 241 23.52 19.15 -2.54
CA ALA A 241 24.16 20.16 -3.40
C ALA A 241 23.28 20.62 -4.58
N VAL A 242 21.96 20.50 -4.47
CA VAL A 242 21.01 21.10 -5.44
C VAL A 242 20.20 22.26 -4.87
N LEU A 243 20.19 22.51 -3.54
CA LEU A 243 19.22 23.48 -2.98
C LEU A 243 19.74 24.60 -2.07
N VAL A 244 21.04 24.92 -2.03
CA VAL A 244 21.44 26.24 -1.52
C VAL A 244 22.66 26.76 -2.28
N LEU A 245 22.44 27.38 -3.44
CA LEU A 245 23.15 28.60 -3.90
C LEU A 245 22.55 29.16 -5.21
N ARG A 246 21.22 29.37 -5.24
CA ARG A 246 20.65 30.45 -6.06
C ARG A 246 20.26 31.61 -5.14
N GLY A 247 21.27 32.38 -4.75
CA GLY A 247 21.14 33.38 -3.70
C GLY A 247 22.13 34.55 -3.71
N ARG A 248 22.48 35.09 -4.89
CA ARG A 248 22.98 36.48 -5.16
C ARG A 248 24.49 36.78 -5.04
N GLY A 249 24.98 37.51 -6.05
CA GLY A 249 26.23 38.31 -6.09
C GLY A 249 27.31 37.64 -6.93
N GLY A 250 27.54 38.02 -8.20
CA GLY A 250 28.21 39.27 -8.63
C GLY A 250 29.59 38.90 -9.22
N PRO A 251 30.07 39.52 -10.31
CA PRO A 251 30.95 38.85 -11.27
C PRO A 251 32.45 39.06 -11.02
N ASP A 252 33.22 38.16 -11.64
CA ASP A 252 34.56 38.31 -12.20
C ASP A 252 35.71 37.49 -11.60
N ALA A 253 36.51 37.02 -12.57
CA ALA A 253 37.93 36.76 -12.54
C ALA A 253 38.43 35.34 -12.15
N ASP A 254 38.43 34.49 -13.19
CA ASP A 254 39.57 33.70 -13.69
C ASP A 254 40.50 33.03 -12.66
N LYS A 255 40.54 31.69 -12.73
CA LYS A 255 41.78 30.92 -12.93
C LYS A 255 41.46 29.47 -13.26
N ALA A 256 41.57 29.15 -14.54
CA ALA A 256 41.67 27.81 -15.05
C ALA A 256 42.97 27.16 -14.54
N TRP A 257 42.93 25.89 -14.15
CA TRP A 257 43.97 24.92 -14.48
C TRP A 257 43.29 23.58 -14.85
N THR A 258 43.73 23.07 -15.98
CA THR A 258 43.18 22.01 -16.80
C THR A 258 43.77 20.63 -16.45
N ALA A 259 42.99 19.60 -16.81
CA ALA A 259 43.34 18.20 -17.10
C ALA A 259 43.18 17.17 -15.96
N ALA A 260 42.15 16.34 -16.12
CA ALA A 260 42.03 15.01 -15.54
C ALA A 260 42.86 13.99 -16.36
N PRO A 261 43.39 12.91 -15.75
CA PRO A 261 43.98 11.81 -16.50
C PRO A 261 42.91 10.88 -17.07
N ASP A 262 43.12 10.47 -18.33
CA ASP A 262 42.26 9.64 -19.17
C ASP A 262 42.12 8.18 -18.69
N GLY A 263 40.95 7.55 -18.90
CA GLY A 263 40.87 6.09 -18.85
C GLY A 263 39.52 5.38 -18.63
N LEU A 264 38.35 6.01 -18.71
CA LEU A 264 37.07 5.31 -18.53
C LEU A 264 36.06 5.60 -19.65
N PRO A 265 35.34 4.58 -20.14
CA PRO A 265 34.46 4.72 -21.31
C PRO A 265 33.21 5.55 -20.99
N PRO A 266 32.66 6.30 -21.96
CA PRO A 266 31.41 7.02 -21.77
C PRO A 266 30.25 6.02 -21.65
N LEU A 267 29.51 6.10 -20.54
CA LEU A 267 28.23 5.43 -20.36
C LEU A 267 27.20 6.09 -21.28
N GLN A 268 27.11 5.61 -22.51
CA GLN A 268 25.95 5.80 -23.37
C GLN A 268 25.23 4.47 -23.50
N ALA A 269 23.91 4.53 -23.39
CA ALA A 269 22.92 3.46 -23.55
C ALA A 269 22.66 2.65 -22.28
N MET A 270 21.67 3.09 -21.48
CA MET A 270 20.36 2.42 -21.47
C MET A 270 19.41 3.10 -20.47
N ALA A 271 18.52 3.96 -20.97
CA ALA A 271 17.20 4.21 -20.41
C ALA A 271 16.34 4.90 -21.49
N PRO A 272 15.16 4.37 -21.85
CA PRO A 272 14.22 5.08 -22.70
C PRO A 272 13.55 6.20 -21.89
N ALA A 273 13.77 7.45 -22.30
CA ALA A 273 13.01 8.59 -21.81
C ALA A 273 11.64 8.61 -22.51
N VAL A 274 10.57 8.35 -21.76
CA VAL A 274 9.21 8.72 -22.19
C VAL A 274 9.09 10.24 -22.06
N ALA A 275 9.07 10.91 -23.20
CA ALA A 275 8.82 12.35 -23.30
C ALA A 275 7.32 12.62 -23.26
N MET A 276 6.85 13.39 -22.26
CA MET A 276 5.56 14.09 -22.37
C MET A 276 5.79 15.44 -23.08
N PRO A 277 5.04 15.77 -24.15
CA PRO A 277 5.25 17.01 -24.90
C PRO A 277 4.59 18.22 -24.22
N PRO A 278 5.16 19.43 -24.35
CA PRO A 278 4.54 20.66 -23.85
C PRO A 278 3.63 21.30 -24.90
N GLY A 279 2.46 21.75 -24.44
CA GLY A 279 1.80 22.97 -24.93
C GLY A 279 0.88 22.85 -26.14
N LEU A 280 -0.41 23.15 -25.91
CA LEU A 280 -1.27 23.81 -26.89
C LEU A 280 -2.18 24.81 -26.17
N ALA A 281 -1.68 26.03 -26.04
CA ALA A 281 -2.48 27.21 -25.77
C ALA A 281 -3.35 27.51 -27.00
N MET A 282 -4.67 27.63 -26.82
CA MET A 282 -5.57 28.16 -27.85
C MET A 282 -5.96 29.60 -27.52
N PRO A 283 -6.04 30.50 -28.53
CA PRO A 283 -6.33 31.91 -28.31
C PRO A 283 -7.84 32.17 -28.08
N ALA A 284 -8.12 33.09 -27.16
CA ALA A 284 -9.46 33.60 -26.90
C ALA A 284 -10.03 34.33 -28.14
N SER A 285 -11.01 33.72 -28.80
CA SER A 285 -11.87 34.40 -29.77
C SER A 285 -13.20 34.78 -29.12
N LYS A 286 -13.47 36.08 -29.07
CA LYS A 286 -14.78 36.64 -28.73
C LYS A 286 -15.78 36.23 -29.82
N VAL A 287 -16.81 35.46 -29.45
CA VAL A 287 -17.99 35.24 -30.28
C VAL A 287 -19.20 35.85 -29.55
N ALA A 288 -19.89 36.77 -30.23
CA ALA A 288 -21.12 37.40 -29.74
C ALA A 288 -22.31 36.44 -29.94
N MET A 289 -23.16 36.32 -28.92
CA MET A 289 -24.41 35.55 -28.96
C MET A 289 -25.50 36.28 -29.77
N PRO A 290 -26.35 35.57 -30.54
CA PRO A 290 -27.62 36.12 -31.02
C PRO A 290 -28.70 36.07 -29.92
N PRO A 291 -29.69 36.99 -29.93
CA PRO A 291 -30.70 37.08 -28.88
C PRO A 291 -31.84 36.10 -29.11
N GLY A 292 -32.28 35.45 -28.03
CA GLY A 292 -33.58 34.79 -27.97
C GLY A 292 -33.50 33.28 -27.89
N LEU A 293 -33.24 32.76 -26.70
CA LEU A 293 -33.76 31.49 -26.21
C LEU A 293 -33.87 31.62 -24.68
N ALA A 294 -35.08 31.40 -24.18
CA ALA A 294 -35.45 31.63 -22.80
C ALA A 294 -34.59 30.80 -21.84
N MET A 295 -34.19 31.40 -20.72
CA MET A 295 -33.46 30.70 -19.67
C MET A 295 -34.34 29.58 -19.11
N PRO A 296 -33.85 28.32 -19.05
CA PRO A 296 -34.41 27.38 -18.10
C PRO A 296 -34.09 27.90 -16.69
N VAL A 297 -35.08 27.78 -15.80
CA VAL A 297 -34.96 28.08 -14.37
C VAL A 297 -33.67 27.46 -13.85
N ALA A 298 -32.88 28.26 -13.12
CA ALA A 298 -31.62 27.83 -12.53
C ALA A 298 -31.82 26.48 -11.83
N ALA A 299 -31.10 25.46 -12.30
CA ALA A 299 -30.94 24.23 -11.55
C ALA A 299 -30.42 24.61 -10.15
N PRO A 300 -30.93 23.98 -9.07
CA PRO A 300 -30.37 24.20 -7.75
C PRO A 300 -28.86 23.92 -7.81
N ALA A 301 -28.07 24.74 -7.12
CA ALA A 301 -26.64 24.53 -6.98
C ALA A 301 -26.39 23.05 -6.60
N PRO A 302 -25.32 22.41 -7.13
CA PRO A 302 -24.99 21.05 -6.73
C PRO A 302 -24.88 21.04 -5.21
N VAL A 303 -25.78 20.29 -4.57
CA VAL A 303 -25.67 19.98 -3.16
C VAL A 303 -24.33 19.27 -3.02
N PRO A 304 -23.42 19.71 -2.12
CA PRO A 304 -22.19 18.98 -1.89
C PRO A 304 -22.57 17.54 -1.58
N VAL A 305 -22.11 16.61 -2.42
CA VAL A 305 -22.30 15.19 -2.19
C VAL A 305 -21.42 14.88 -0.99
N VAL A 306 -22.03 14.91 0.19
CA VAL A 306 -21.39 14.45 1.40
C VAL A 306 -21.23 12.95 1.21
N ASP A 307 -19.98 12.51 1.10
CA ASP A 307 -19.64 11.09 1.09
C ASP A 307 -20.42 10.38 2.22
N PRO A 308 -21.31 9.42 1.89
CA PRO A 308 -22.12 8.73 2.88
C PRO A 308 -21.29 8.07 3.99
N ALA A 309 -20.07 7.63 3.67
CA ALA A 309 -19.14 7.06 4.63
C ALA A 309 -18.53 8.13 5.55
N ALA A 310 -18.19 9.30 5.01
CA ALA A 310 -17.72 10.42 5.82
C ALA A 310 -18.80 10.91 6.80
N LYS A 311 -20.07 10.91 6.37
CA LYS A 311 -21.19 11.29 7.23
C LYS A 311 -21.47 10.27 8.34
N SER A 312 -21.45 8.97 8.02
CA SER A 312 -21.67 7.93 9.03
C SER A 312 -20.55 7.94 10.09
N TYR A 313 -19.30 8.17 9.68
CA TYR A 313 -18.17 8.33 10.58
C TYR A 313 -18.33 9.54 11.53
N TYR A 314 -18.67 10.71 10.98
CA TYR A 314 -18.94 11.91 11.78
C TYR A 314 -20.10 11.73 12.78
N ASP A 315 -21.22 11.14 12.34
CA ASP A 315 -22.38 10.89 13.20
C ASP A 315 -22.04 9.86 14.31
N GLY A 316 -21.18 8.88 14.02
CA GLY A 316 -20.66 7.91 14.99
C GLY A 316 -19.83 8.58 16.11
N LEU A 317 -19.00 9.57 15.78
CA LEU A 317 -18.24 10.34 16.77
C LEU A 317 -19.15 11.17 17.68
N LEU A 318 -20.20 11.78 17.13
CA LEU A 318 -21.20 12.50 17.93
C LEU A 318 -21.96 11.56 18.87
N ALA A 319 -22.31 10.36 18.42
CA ALA A 319 -22.98 9.36 19.25
C ALA A 319 -22.09 8.86 20.42
N GLN A 320 -20.76 8.88 20.22
CA GLN A 320 -19.76 8.57 21.26
C GLN A 320 -19.49 9.74 22.21
N GLY A 321 -20.10 10.91 21.99
CA GLY A 321 -20.03 12.06 22.88
C GLY A 321 -18.92 13.07 22.56
N TYR A 322 -18.26 12.95 21.41
CA TYR A 322 -17.35 14.00 20.94
C TYR A 322 -18.13 15.26 20.59
N ASP A 323 -17.53 16.43 20.84
CA ASP A 323 -18.15 17.69 20.41
C ASP A 323 -18.04 17.86 18.89
N PRO A 324 -18.95 18.63 18.26
CA PRO A 324 -18.98 18.78 16.80
C PRO A 324 -17.70 19.29 16.15
N ALA A 325 -16.90 20.12 16.83
CA ALA A 325 -15.66 20.65 16.26
C ALA A 325 -14.57 19.56 16.26
N SER A 326 -14.47 18.79 17.34
CA SER A 326 -13.57 17.64 17.41
C SER A 326 -13.97 16.55 16.41
N ALA A 327 -15.26 16.21 16.34
CA ALA A 327 -15.77 15.22 15.39
C ALA A 327 -15.49 15.60 13.93
N LEU A 328 -15.64 16.89 13.59
CA LEU A 328 -15.31 17.41 12.26
C LEU A 328 -13.80 17.30 11.98
N SER A 329 -12.96 17.68 12.94
CA SER A 329 -11.50 17.60 12.81
C SER A 329 -11.03 16.15 12.59
N TYR A 330 -11.58 15.19 13.33
CA TYR A 330 -11.27 13.77 13.14
C TYR A 330 -11.77 13.26 11.79
N THR A 331 -12.99 13.62 11.39
CA THR A 331 -13.53 13.20 10.09
C THR A 331 -12.70 13.75 8.93
N GLN A 332 -12.21 14.99 9.03
CA GLN A 332 -11.39 15.61 7.98
C GLN A 332 -9.97 15.02 7.86
N GLN A 333 -9.48 14.29 8.86
CA GLN A 333 -8.22 13.56 8.75
C GLN A 333 -8.33 12.40 7.75
N TYR A 334 -9.48 11.71 7.72
CA TYR A 334 -9.72 10.56 6.85
C TYR A 334 -10.48 10.93 5.56
N TYR A 335 -11.28 12.00 5.60
CA TYR A 335 -12.08 12.48 4.46
C TYR A 335 -11.74 13.95 4.15
N PRO A 336 -10.59 14.22 3.48
CA PRO A 336 -10.14 15.56 3.16
C PRO A 336 -11.10 16.25 2.19
N GLY A 337 -11.98 17.10 2.73
CA GLY A 337 -13.06 17.77 1.99
C GLY A 337 -14.43 17.66 2.66
N PHE A 338 -14.56 16.83 3.69
CA PHE A 338 -15.80 16.73 4.46
C PHE A 338 -16.17 18.04 5.16
N GLN A 339 -17.45 18.41 5.07
CA GLN A 339 -18.04 19.55 5.77
C GLN A 339 -19.30 19.06 6.51
N ALA A 340 -19.39 19.35 7.80
CA ALA A 340 -20.50 18.96 8.67
C ALA A 340 -21.80 19.73 8.41
#